data_AF-A0A5C7HHV0-F1
#
_entry.id   AF-A0A5C7HHV0-F1
#
_cell.length_a   1.000
_cell.length_b   1.000
_cell.length_c   1.000
_cell.angle_alpha   90.00
_cell.angle_beta   90.00
_cell.angle_gamma   90.00
#
_symmetry.space_group_name_H-M   'P 1'
#
loop_
_entity.id
_entity.type
_entity.pdbx_description
1 polymer ?
#
loop_
_entity_poly.entity_id
_entity_poly.type
_entity_poly.pdbx_seq_one_letter_code
_entity_poly.pdbx_strand_id
1 'polypeptide(L)'
;MHSNPYLQHLYIIECCFLKSFHGGYPPTFLKTLYIRSCRKLEFYPPGETMRQYPLLEHLCIGNSCDSLRSLPLASFPKLKSLVVWDCANFSTISITKDHMSIDVLEIGDCPKLVSFPKGGLPTPNLTSLLIYNSMMQKLKPYTTWGWHKLENLTRFEIEGGCRNLESFPEQKLLPSSLNSLRICRLLNLKFLAYTGLQHLTFLKTLEINCCNKLQSLPEEGLPSSLTSLYINDCSVLAPKLQKRKGKDWYKIAHIPRVQIDEEITS
;
A
#
# COMPACT_ATOMS: atom_id res chain seq x y z
N MET A 1 -13.17 -18.74 -24.95
CA MET A 1 -12.87 -19.79 -23.97
C MET A 1 -14.19 -20.42 -23.54
N HIS A 2 -14.46 -21.65 -23.95
CA HIS A 2 -15.54 -22.43 -23.32
C HIS A 2 -15.24 -22.54 -21.82
N SER A 3 -16.27 -22.47 -20.98
CA SER A 3 -16.16 -22.59 -19.52
C SER A 3 -15.35 -23.85 -19.17
N ASN A 4 -14.09 -23.67 -18.76
CA ASN A 4 -13.29 -24.74 -18.18
C ASN A 4 -13.58 -24.73 -16.67
N PRO A 5 -14.39 -25.67 -16.15
CA PRO A 5 -14.80 -25.66 -14.75
C PRO A 5 -13.63 -25.95 -13.79
N TYR A 6 -12.48 -26.37 -14.31
CA TYR A 6 -11.29 -26.68 -13.52
C TYR A 6 -10.26 -25.55 -13.50
N LEU A 7 -10.45 -24.50 -14.30
CA LEU A 7 -9.48 -23.41 -14.37
C LEU A 7 -9.55 -22.53 -13.11
N GLN A 8 -8.65 -22.78 -12.17
CA GLN A 8 -8.55 -22.03 -10.91
C GLN A 8 -7.55 -20.88 -10.96
N HIS A 9 -6.55 -20.96 -11.83
CA HIS A 9 -5.50 -19.95 -11.94
C HIS A 9 -5.32 -19.54 -13.40
N LEU A 10 -5.39 -18.25 -13.67
CA LEU A 10 -5.26 -17.69 -15.00
C LEU A 10 -4.23 -16.57 -14.97
N TYR A 11 -3.19 -16.73 -15.78
CA TYR A 11 -2.13 -15.75 -15.99
C TYR A 11 -2.21 -15.26 -17.43
N ILE A 12 -2.39 -13.95 -17.60
CA ILE A 12 -2.44 -13.28 -18.89
C ILE A 12 -1.27 -12.31 -18.91
N ILE A 13 -0.23 -12.64 -19.65
CA ILE A 13 1.04 -11.91 -19.66
C ILE A 13 1.33 -11.52 -21.10
N GLU A 14 1.62 -10.24 -21.32
CA GLU A 14 2.09 -9.69 -22.61
C GLU A 14 1.16 -10.00 -23.80
N CYS A 15 -0.15 -10.08 -23.53
CA CYS A 15 -1.17 -10.34 -24.54
C CYS A 15 -1.63 -9.02 -25.21
N CYS A 16 -0.78 -8.49 -26.10
CA CYS A 16 -0.97 -7.17 -26.73
C CYS A 16 -2.22 -7.02 -27.64
N PHE A 17 -2.86 -8.13 -28.01
CA PHE A 17 -4.04 -8.15 -28.89
C PHE A 17 -5.33 -8.57 -28.17
N LEU A 18 -5.24 -9.05 -26.93
CA LEU A 18 -6.40 -9.50 -26.18
C LEU A 18 -7.25 -8.29 -25.78
N LYS A 19 -8.48 -8.22 -26.30
CA LYS A 19 -9.42 -7.13 -26.02
C LYS A 19 -10.40 -7.46 -24.90
N SER A 20 -10.83 -8.72 -24.80
CA SER A 20 -11.76 -9.17 -23.76
C SER A 20 -11.57 -10.66 -23.52
N PHE A 21 -12.11 -11.16 -22.40
CA PHE A 21 -12.22 -12.61 -22.22
C PHE A 21 -13.33 -13.12 -23.14
N HIS A 22 -12.97 -13.68 -24.29
CA HIS A 22 -13.93 -14.23 -25.27
C HIS A 22 -14.81 -15.30 -24.61
N GLY A 23 -16.13 -15.10 -24.60
CA GLY A 23 -17.11 -16.08 -24.12
C GLY A 23 -18.22 -15.56 -23.21
N GLY A 24 -18.27 -14.26 -22.90
CA GLY A 24 -19.38 -13.63 -22.14
C GLY A 24 -19.48 -14.02 -20.66
N TYR A 25 -18.92 -15.17 -20.26
CA TYR A 25 -18.94 -15.66 -18.89
C TYR A 25 -17.56 -15.55 -18.25
N PRO A 26 -17.42 -14.89 -17.09
CA PRO A 26 -16.20 -14.99 -16.30
C PRO A 26 -16.00 -16.45 -15.87
N PRO A 27 -14.76 -16.95 -15.80
CA PRO A 27 -14.50 -18.28 -15.25
C PRO A 27 -14.95 -18.30 -13.78
N THR A 28 -16.11 -18.90 -13.54
CA THR A 28 -16.80 -18.86 -12.23
C THR A 28 -16.03 -19.60 -11.13
N PHE A 29 -15.09 -20.46 -11.51
CA PHE A 29 -14.22 -21.24 -10.63
C PHE A 29 -12.82 -20.63 -10.41
N LEU A 30 -12.56 -19.46 -10.97
CA LEU A 30 -11.25 -18.84 -10.88
C LEU A 30 -10.98 -18.31 -9.46
N LYS A 31 -9.85 -18.73 -8.88
CA LYS A 31 -9.33 -18.28 -7.59
C LYS A 31 -8.22 -17.25 -7.74
N THR A 32 -7.43 -17.33 -8.81
CA THR A 32 -6.33 -16.40 -9.08
C THR A 32 -6.42 -15.87 -10.50
N LEU A 33 -6.38 -14.54 -10.62
CA LEU A 33 -6.30 -13.83 -11.89
C LEU A 33 -5.09 -12.90 -11.84
N TYR A 34 -4.12 -13.15 -12.71
CA TYR A 34 -2.92 -12.33 -12.85
C TYR A 34 -2.88 -11.76 -14.28
N ILE A 35 -2.88 -10.44 -14.41
CA ILE A 35 -2.86 -9.75 -15.69
C ILE A 35 -1.67 -8.80 -15.71
N ARG A 36 -0.74 -8.99 -16.66
CA ARG A 36 0.45 -8.15 -16.79
C ARG A 36 0.71 -7.77 -18.24
N SER A 37 1.07 -6.51 -18.48
CA SER A 37 1.44 -6.02 -19.82
C SER A 37 0.34 -6.23 -20.88
N CYS A 38 -0.94 -6.13 -20.50
CA CYS A 38 -2.11 -6.36 -21.36
C CYS A 38 -2.96 -5.08 -21.49
N ARG A 39 -2.38 -4.04 -22.10
CA ARG A 39 -2.96 -2.69 -22.12
C ARG A 39 -4.32 -2.58 -22.81
N LYS A 40 -4.56 -3.35 -23.88
CA LYS A 40 -5.81 -3.34 -24.65
C LYS A 40 -6.94 -4.17 -24.02
N LEU A 41 -6.68 -4.89 -22.93
CA LEU A 41 -7.66 -5.74 -22.28
C LEU A 41 -8.70 -4.89 -21.56
N GLU A 42 -9.95 -4.99 -21.96
CA GLU A 42 -11.07 -4.38 -21.24
C GLU A 42 -11.52 -5.33 -20.13
N PHE A 43 -11.15 -4.99 -18.89
CA PHE A 43 -11.56 -5.78 -17.72
C PHE A 43 -13.09 -5.77 -17.54
N TYR A 44 -13.72 -4.62 -17.83
CA TYR A 44 -15.16 -4.42 -17.91
C TYR A 44 -15.51 -3.85 -19.29
N PRO A 45 -15.81 -4.71 -20.28
CA PRO A 45 -16.19 -4.27 -21.62
C PRO A 45 -17.48 -3.43 -21.59
N PRO A 46 -17.59 -2.36 -22.40
CA PRO A 46 -18.82 -1.57 -22.50
C PRO A 46 -20.02 -2.42 -22.93
N GLY A 47 -21.17 -2.23 -22.27
CA GLY A 47 -22.42 -2.91 -22.62
C GLY A 47 -22.58 -4.32 -22.04
N GLU A 48 -21.61 -4.81 -21.27
CA GLU A 48 -21.77 -6.05 -20.50
C GLU A 48 -22.29 -5.79 -19.08
N THR A 49 -23.08 -6.72 -18.54
CA THR A 49 -23.43 -6.70 -17.12
C THR A 49 -22.16 -6.85 -16.28
N MET A 50 -22.15 -6.21 -15.11
CA MET A 50 -21.04 -6.24 -14.17
C MET A 50 -20.61 -7.69 -13.90
N ARG A 51 -19.45 -8.08 -14.44
CA ARG A 51 -18.92 -9.44 -14.26
C ARG A 51 -18.67 -9.70 -12.78
N GLN A 52 -19.15 -10.84 -12.30
CA GLN A 52 -18.88 -11.33 -10.96
C GLN A 52 -17.82 -12.43 -10.98
N TYR A 53 -17.01 -12.44 -9.94
CA TYR A 53 -15.94 -13.40 -9.71
C TYR A 53 -16.14 -14.01 -8.32
N PRO A 54 -17.11 -14.93 -8.15
CA PRO A 54 -17.60 -15.36 -6.84
C PRO A 54 -16.56 -16.16 -6.03
N LEU A 55 -15.57 -16.74 -6.71
CA LEU A 55 -14.54 -17.57 -6.11
C LEU A 55 -13.13 -16.94 -6.17
N LEU A 56 -13.00 -15.72 -6.69
CA LEU A 56 -11.69 -15.10 -6.85
C LEU A 56 -11.15 -14.62 -5.50
N GLU A 57 -9.99 -15.14 -5.14
CA GLU A 57 -9.28 -14.86 -3.89
C GLU A 57 -8.11 -13.90 -4.11
N HIS A 58 -7.48 -13.96 -5.30
CA HIS A 58 -6.29 -13.19 -5.63
C HIS A 58 -6.45 -12.52 -7.00
N LEU A 59 -6.39 -11.19 -7.03
CA LEU A 59 -6.42 -10.38 -8.26
C LEU A 59 -5.17 -9.51 -8.35
N CYS A 60 -4.40 -9.68 -9.42
CA CYS A 60 -3.28 -8.82 -9.75
C CYS A 60 -3.45 -8.23 -11.15
N ILE A 61 -3.39 -6.90 -11.26
CA ILE A 61 -3.46 -6.17 -12.54
C ILE A 61 -2.28 -5.20 -12.60
N GLY A 62 -1.37 -5.42 -13.54
CA GLY A 62 -0.11 -4.68 -13.66
C GLY A 62 0.16 -4.19 -15.07
N ASN A 63 0.42 -2.89 -15.29
CA ASN A 63 0.71 -2.33 -16.64
C ASN A 63 -0.29 -2.83 -17.69
N SER A 64 -1.57 -2.86 -17.32
CA SER A 64 -2.63 -3.54 -18.06
C SER A 64 -3.94 -2.80 -17.92
N CYS A 65 -4.90 -3.18 -18.77
CA CYS A 65 -6.26 -2.70 -18.69
C CYS A 65 -6.37 -1.17 -18.71
N ASP A 66 -5.89 -0.53 -19.79
CA ASP A 66 -5.87 0.93 -19.88
C ASP A 66 -7.28 1.54 -19.75
N SER A 67 -8.34 0.80 -20.06
CA SER A 67 -9.72 1.27 -19.86
C SER A 67 -10.22 1.20 -18.41
N LEU A 68 -9.50 0.52 -17.50
CA LEU A 68 -9.92 0.30 -16.12
C LEU A 68 -9.79 1.59 -15.30
N ARG A 69 -10.92 2.16 -14.89
CA ARG A 69 -10.97 3.36 -14.03
C ARG A 69 -11.17 3.03 -12.56
N SER A 70 -11.98 2.02 -12.27
CA SER A 70 -12.26 1.60 -10.90
C SER A 70 -12.49 0.11 -10.78
N LEU A 71 -12.26 -0.41 -9.57
CA LEU A 71 -12.61 -1.78 -9.21
C LEU A 71 -13.79 -1.77 -8.23
N PRO A 72 -14.96 -2.30 -8.63
CA PRO A 72 -16.10 -2.51 -7.77
C PRO A 72 -15.87 -3.75 -6.91
N LEU A 73 -15.52 -3.56 -5.63
CA LEU A 73 -15.18 -4.68 -4.75
C LEU A 73 -16.34 -5.68 -4.58
N ALA A 74 -17.59 -5.25 -4.75
CA ALA A 74 -18.78 -6.11 -4.79
C ALA A 74 -18.70 -7.26 -5.82
N SER A 75 -17.91 -7.10 -6.89
CA SER A 75 -17.71 -8.15 -7.90
C SER A 75 -16.87 -9.32 -7.37
N PHE A 76 -16.23 -9.20 -6.20
CA PHE A 76 -15.23 -10.14 -5.69
C PHE A 76 -15.49 -10.51 -4.22
N PRO A 77 -16.57 -11.24 -3.89
CA PRO A 77 -16.98 -11.48 -2.50
C PRO A 77 -15.98 -12.29 -1.66
N LYS A 78 -15.08 -13.07 -2.30
CA LYS A 78 -14.04 -13.87 -1.63
C LYS A 78 -12.63 -13.30 -1.76
N LEU A 79 -12.50 -12.06 -2.24
CA LEU A 79 -11.19 -11.49 -2.51
C LEU A 79 -10.42 -11.26 -1.21
N LYS A 80 -9.25 -11.89 -1.12
CA LYS A 80 -8.30 -11.75 -0.01
C LYS A 80 -7.14 -10.84 -0.36
N SER A 81 -6.70 -10.86 -1.62
CA SER A 81 -5.56 -10.08 -2.08
C SER A 81 -5.88 -9.33 -3.36
N LEU A 82 -5.68 -8.01 -3.32
CA LEU A 82 -5.80 -7.13 -4.47
C LEU A 82 -4.48 -6.39 -4.69
N VAL A 83 -3.91 -6.54 -5.88
CA VAL A 83 -2.68 -5.87 -6.32
C VAL A 83 -2.98 -5.13 -7.63
N VAL A 84 -2.80 -3.81 -7.64
CA VAL A 84 -3.00 -2.99 -8.85
C VAL A 84 -1.80 -2.08 -9.05
N TRP A 85 -1.11 -2.18 -10.18
CA TRP A 85 0.03 -1.30 -10.46
C TRP A 85 0.16 -0.86 -11.92
N ASP A 86 0.74 0.32 -12.13
CA ASP A 86 1.02 0.89 -13.47
C ASP A 86 -0.22 0.91 -14.39
N CYS A 87 -1.41 1.12 -13.81
CA CYS A 87 -2.67 1.19 -14.56
C CYS A 87 -3.00 2.64 -14.92
N ALA A 88 -2.82 3.01 -16.19
CA ALA A 88 -2.81 4.41 -16.67
C ALA A 88 -4.09 5.23 -16.40
N ASN A 89 -5.24 4.57 -16.25
CA ASN A 89 -6.51 5.25 -16.00
C ASN A 89 -7.15 4.91 -14.65
N PHE A 90 -6.52 4.06 -13.84
CA PHE A 90 -7.05 3.66 -12.55
C PHE A 90 -7.05 4.84 -11.57
N SER A 91 -8.22 5.19 -11.05
CA SER A 91 -8.42 6.39 -10.24
C SER A 91 -9.07 6.14 -8.89
N THR A 92 -9.76 5.02 -8.69
CA THR A 92 -10.45 4.74 -7.42
C THR A 92 -10.77 3.26 -7.22
N ILE A 93 -10.91 2.86 -5.97
CA ILE A 93 -11.56 1.61 -5.59
C ILE A 93 -13.00 1.94 -5.21
N SER A 94 -13.95 1.35 -5.93
CA SER A 94 -15.37 1.51 -5.64
C SER A 94 -15.75 0.58 -4.51
N ILE A 95 -16.14 1.20 -3.41
CA ILE A 95 -16.51 0.54 -2.16
C ILE A 95 -18.04 0.46 -2.10
N THR A 96 -18.58 -0.74 -1.92
CA THR A 96 -19.97 -0.93 -1.47
C THR A 96 -19.98 -1.23 0.03
N LYS A 97 -21.12 -1.02 0.69
CA LYS A 97 -21.27 -1.16 2.16
C LYS A 97 -21.19 -2.60 2.68
N ASP A 98 -20.88 -3.56 1.81
CA ASP A 98 -20.85 -4.98 2.17
C ASP A 98 -19.49 -5.34 2.79
N HIS A 99 -19.51 -6.19 3.81
CA HIS A 99 -18.30 -6.61 4.53
C HIS A 99 -17.36 -7.39 3.60
N MET A 100 -16.18 -6.82 3.35
CA MET A 100 -15.17 -7.43 2.47
C MET A 100 -14.09 -8.17 3.26
N SER A 101 -13.63 -9.28 2.71
CA SER A 101 -12.62 -10.19 3.28
C SER A 101 -11.19 -9.94 2.79
N ILE A 102 -10.88 -8.71 2.34
CA ILE A 102 -9.55 -8.37 1.83
C ILE A 102 -8.56 -8.30 3.01
N ASP A 103 -7.53 -9.13 2.93
CA ASP A 103 -6.42 -9.21 3.88
C ASP A 103 -5.24 -8.35 3.43
N VAL A 104 -5.00 -8.30 2.11
CA VAL A 104 -3.85 -7.62 1.50
C VAL A 104 -4.31 -6.69 0.37
N LEU A 105 -3.92 -5.43 0.47
CA LEU A 105 -4.13 -4.43 -0.57
C LEU A 105 -2.79 -3.78 -0.96
N GLU A 106 -2.43 -3.91 -2.23
CA GLU A 106 -1.29 -3.25 -2.83
C GLU A 106 -1.75 -2.38 -4.01
N ILE A 107 -1.38 -1.11 -3.97
CA ILE A 107 -1.65 -0.19 -5.08
C ILE A 107 -0.40 0.61 -5.38
N GLY A 108 0.03 0.61 -6.64
CA GLY A 108 1.12 1.48 -7.02
C GLY A 108 1.08 2.05 -8.42
N ASP A 109 1.82 3.13 -8.64
CA ASP A 109 2.06 3.70 -9.98
C ASP A 109 0.82 3.94 -10.86
N CYS A 110 -0.33 4.24 -10.24
CA CYS A 110 -1.57 4.53 -10.93
C CYS A 110 -1.77 6.05 -11.11
N PRO A 111 -1.54 6.63 -12.31
CA PRO A 111 -1.46 8.08 -12.50
C PRO A 111 -2.67 8.92 -12.15
N LYS A 112 -3.85 8.30 -12.13
CA LYS A 112 -5.11 8.99 -11.83
C LYS A 112 -5.58 8.76 -10.40
N LEU A 113 -4.88 7.94 -9.61
CA LEU A 113 -5.18 7.72 -8.21
C LEU A 113 -4.58 8.84 -7.36
N VAL A 114 -5.40 9.85 -7.07
CA VAL A 114 -4.97 11.02 -6.27
C VAL A 114 -5.38 10.93 -4.80
N SER A 115 -6.35 10.07 -4.46
CA SER A 115 -6.90 9.94 -3.11
C SER A 115 -7.67 8.63 -2.94
N PHE A 116 -7.75 8.15 -1.69
CA PHE A 116 -8.69 7.10 -1.29
C PHE A 116 -10.08 7.67 -1.01
N PRO A 117 -11.15 6.84 -1.07
CA PRO A 117 -12.50 7.26 -0.74
C PRO A 117 -12.59 7.88 0.67
N LYS A 118 -13.34 8.99 0.77
CA LYS A 118 -13.54 9.70 2.04
C LYS A 118 -14.22 8.78 3.04
N GLY A 119 -13.59 8.58 4.20
CA GLY A 119 -14.08 7.66 5.23
C GLY A 119 -13.37 6.31 5.29
N GLY A 120 -12.47 6.06 4.33
CA GLY A 120 -11.59 4.90 4.28
C GLY A 120 -12.12 3.69 3.53
N LEU A 121 -11.35 2.61 3.56
CA LEU A 121 -11.68 1.31 2.97
C LEU A 121 -12.45 0.47 4.02
N PRO A 122 -13.68 -0.03 3.77
CA PRO A 122 -14.41 -0.92 4.68
C PRO A 122 -13.93 -2.35 4.49
N THR A 123 -12.64 -2.54 4.72
CA THR A 123 -11.98 -3.84 4.72
C THR A 123 -11.54 -4.10 6.16
N PRO A 124 -12.48 -4.49 7.06
CA PRO A 124 -12.18 -4.61 8.49
C PRO A 124 -11.10 -5.68 8.75
N ASN A 125 -10.95 -6.65 7.85
CA ASN A 125 -9.95 -7.72 7.94
C ASN A 125 -8.59 -7.35 7.34
N LEU A 126 -8.42 -6.14 6.78
CA LEU A 126 -7.19 -5.77 6.11
C LEU A 126 -6.02 -5.79 7.09
N THR A 127 -5.07 -6.68 6.83
CA THR A 127 -3.88 -6.86 7.68
C THR A 127 -2.64 -6.21 7.09
N SER A 128 -2.58 -6.06 5.77
CA SER A 128 -1.44 -5.47 5.05
C SER A 128 -1.89 -4.47 3.99
N LEU A 129 -1.31 -3.27 4.02
CA LEU A 129 -1.55 -2.20 3.05
C LEU A 129 -0.22 -1.66 2.52
N LEU A 130 -0.02 -1.74 1.21
CA LEU A 130 1.16 -1.22 0.51
C LEU A 130 0.73 -0.20 -0.54
N ILE A 131 1.22 1.03 -0.42
CA ILE A 131 0.98 2.10 -1.39
C ILE A 131 2.31 2.59 -1.93
N TYR A 132 2.54 2.53 -3.24
CA TYR A 132 3.76 3.07 -3.84
C TYR A 132 3.53 3.93 -5.08
N ASN A 133 4.36 4.92 -5.32
CA ASN A 133 4.26 5.76 -6.52
C ASN A 133 5.65 6.30 -6.87
N SER A 134 6.32 5.56 -7.75
CA SER A 134 7.60 5.87 -8.36
C SER A 134 7.50 7.04 -9.35
N MET A 135 6.32 7.25 -9.95
CA MET A 135 6.06 8.35 -10.88
C MET A 135 5.94 9.74 -10.21
N MET A 136 6.16 9.82 -8.89
CA MET A 136 6.18 11.05 -8.11
C MET A 136 4.90 11.92 -8.29
N GLN A 137 3.71 11.34 -8.26
CA GLN A 137 2.49 12.15 -8.41
C GLN A 137 2.10 12.87 -7.11
N LYS A 138 0.88 13.40 -7.01
CA LYS A 138 0.37 14.12 -5.82
C LYS A 138 -0.57 13.21 -5.03
N LEU A 139 -0.06 12.12 -4.44
CA LEU A 139 -0.79 11.45 -3.36
C LEU A 139 -0.73 12.36 -2.12
N LYS A 140 -1.90 12.58 -1.52
CA LYS A 140 -2.01 13.36 -0.30
C LYS A 140 -2.51 12.41 0.81
N PRO A 141 -1.61 11.90 1.67
CA PRO A 141 -1.97 11.10 2.84
C PRO A 141 -2.37 12.04 3.98
N TYR A 142 -3.67 12.25 4.17
CA TYR A 142 -4.22 13.05 5.28
C TYR A 142 -5.38 12.30 5.93
N THR A 143 -5.81 12.76 7.10
CA THR A 143 -6.88 12.17 7.94
C THR A 143 -8.14 11.69 7.19
N THR A 144 -8.43 12.23 6.00
CA THR A 144 -9.59 11.81 5.18
C THR A 144 -9.55 10.37 4.67
N TRP A 145 -8.38 9.73 4.65
CA TRP A 145 -8.24 8.33 4.24
C TRP A 145 -8.82 7.34 5.25
N GLY A 146 -9.13 7.77 6.48
CA GLY A 146 -9.87 6.95 7.44
C GLY A 146 -9.14 5.67 7.89
N TRP A 147 -7.83 5.56 7.67
CA TRP A 147 -7.06 4.35 7.98
C TRP A 147 -6.98 4.02 9.46
N HIS A 148 -7.20 5.00 10.34
CA HIS A 148 -7.38 4.76 11.78
C HIS A 148 -8.52 3.78 12.11
N LYS A 149 -9.45 3.53 11.18
CA LYS A 149 -10.55 2.57 11.33
C LYS A 149 -10.18 1.14 10.93
N LEU A 150 -8.98 0.93 10.38
CA LEU A 150 -8.51 -0.40 9.98
C LEU A 150 -7.95 -1.13 11.20
N GLU A 151 -8.85 -1.62 12.06
CA GLU A 151 -8.51 -2.19 13.37
C GLU A 151 -7.62 -3.43 13.29
N ASN A 152 -7.61 -4.17 12.18
CA ASN A 152 -6.74 -5.33 11.99
C ASN A 152 -5.47 -5.05 11.18
N LEU A 153 -5.22 -3.78 10.78
CA LEU A 153 -4.05 -3.45 9.96
C LEU A 153 -2.77 -3.54 10.80
N THR A 154 -1.97 -4.57 10.52
CA THR A 154 -0.71 -4.83 11.24
C THR A 154 0.50 -4.34 10.45
N ARG A 155 0.42 -4.27 9.12
CA ARG A 155 1.51 -3.84 8.24
C ARG A 155 1.06 -2.71 7.34
N PHE A 156 1.80 -1.61 7.37
CA PHE A 156 1.60 -0.49 6.46
C PHE A 156 2.92 -0.07 5.83
N GLU A 157 2.93 0.03 4.50
CA GLU A 157 4.05 0.52 3.73
C GLU A 157 3.61 1.64 2.79
N ILE A 158 4.39 2.72 2.81
CA ILE A 158 4.24 3.84 1.89
C ILE A 158 5.56 4.12 1.17
N GLU A 159 5.50 4.22 -0.14
CA GLU A 159 6.65 4.52 -0.97
C GLU A 159 6.39 5.62 -2.00
N GLY A 160 7.19 6.69 -2.02
CA GLY A 160 7.10 7.73 -3.05
C GLY A 160 5.76 8.48 -3.10
N GLY A 161 5.46 9.13 -4.23
CA GLY A 161 4.17 9.77 -4.52
C GLY A 161 3.72 10.97 -3.69
N CYS A 162 4.42 11.32 -2.61
CA CYS A 162 3.95 12.34 -1.66
C CYS A 162 4.79 13.62 -1.76
N ARG A 163 4.81 14.26 -2.94
CA ARG A 163 5.70 15.40 -3.23
C ARG A 163 5.55 16.61 -2.30
N ASN A 164 4.39 16.83 -1.70
CA ASN A 164 4.17 18.01 -0.83
C ASN A 164 4.17 17.65 0.66
N LEU A 165 4.54 16.41 1.01
CA LEU A 165 4.47 15.91 2.37
C LEU A 165 5.80 16.17 3.08
N GLU A 166 5.85 17.22 3.89
CA GLU A 166 7.03 17.56 4.69
C GLU A 166 7.03 16.90 6.08
N SER A 167 5.88 16.44 6.56
CA SER A 167 5.74 15.73 7.83
C SER A 167 4.83 14.51 7.70
N PHE A 168 5.14 13.44 8.44
CA PHE A 168 4.36 12.20 8.43
C PHE A 168 4.55 11.41 9.73
N PRO A 169 3.56 10.64 10.20
CA PRO A 169 2.15 10.62 9.80
C PRO A 169 1.34 11.75 10.47
N GLU A 170 0.25 12.18 9.85
CA GLU A 170 -0.72 13.07 10.53
C GLU A 170 -1.36 12.37 11.75
N GLN A 171 -1.79 13.17 12.73
CA GLN A 171 -2.51 12.67 13.90
C GLN A 171 -3.76 11.87 13.47
N LYS A 172 -3.96 10.68 14.06
CA LYS A 172 -5.08 9.76 13.72
C LYS A 172 -5.12 9.34 12.23
N LEU A 173 -3.99 9.38 11.52
CA LEU A 173 -3.90 8.76 10.20
C LEU A 173 -3.80 7.24 10.33
N LEU A 174 -2.82 6.75 11.10
CA LEU A 174 -2.52 5.32 11.24
C LEU A 174 -3.35 4.65 12.35
N PRO A 175 -3.76 3.38 12.20
CA PRO A 175 -4.46 2.63 13.24
C PRO A 175 -3.51 2.20 14.37
N SER A 176 -4.04 2.02 15.58
CA SER A 176 -3.25 1.62 16.76
C SER A 176 -2.76 0.18 16.71
N SER A 177 -3.42 -0.69 15.93
CA SER A 177 -3.05 -2.10 15.73
C SER A 177 -1.78 -2.32 14.91
N LEU A 178 -1.22 -1.25 14.35
CA LEU A 178 -0.06 -1.32 13.47
C LEU A 178 1.16 -1.88 14.21
N ASN A 179 1.72 -2.96 13.66
CA ASN A 179 2.90 -3.65 14.18
C ASN A 179 4.17 -3.30 13.38
N SER A 180 4.02 -3.06 12.08
CA SER A 180 5.12 -2.75 11.17
C SER A 180 4.75 -1.55 10.29
N LEU A 181 5.63 -0.54 10.31
CA LEU A 181 5.53 0.65 9.48
C LEU A 181 6.79 0.77 8.63
N ARG A 182 6.63 0.85 7.31
CA ARG A 182 7.72 1.11 6.37
C ARG A 182 7.45 2.38 5.58
N ILE A 183 8.43 3.29 5.60
CA ILE A 183 8.42 4.57 4.92
C ILE A 183 9.59 4.58 3.95
N CYS A 184 9.30 4.60 2.65
CA CYS A 184 10.33 4.50 1.62
C CYS A 184 10.23 5.66 0.62
N ARG A 185 11.36 6.21 0.17
CA ARG A 185 11.41 7.20 -0.93
C ARG A 185 10.46 8.40 -0.76
N LEU A 186 10.18 8.86 0.46
CA LEU A 186 9.43 10.10 0.70
C LEU A 186 10.37 11.31 0.58
N LEU A 187 10.71 11.67 -0.65
CA LEU A 187 11.81 12.60 -0.98
C LEU A 187 11.68 14.03 -0.44
N ASN A 188 10.48 14.45 -0.01
CA ASN A 188 10.24 15.76 0.60
C ASN A 188 9.92 15.71 2.09
N LEU A 189 9.91 14.51 2.70
CA LEU A 189 9.70 14.33 4.13
C LEU A 189 10.86 14.97 4.89
N LYS A 190 10.57 15.92 5.77
CA LYS A 190 11.54 16.61 6.63
C LYS A 190 11.46 16.13 8.08
N PHE A 191 10.28 15.75 8.56
CA PHE A 191 10.06 15.40 9.96
C PHE A 191 9.13 14.19 10.10
N LEU A 192 9.38 13.36 11.10
CA LEU A 192 8.36 12.48 11.62
C LEU A 192 7.54 13.21 12.69
N ALA A 193 6.21 13.14 12.61
CA ALA A 193 5.34 13.80 13.58
C ALA A 193 5.05 12.87 14.77
N TYR A 194 5.54 13.24 15.96
CA TYR A 194 5.28 12.50 17.20
C TYR A 194 3.78 12.32 17.44
N THR A 195 2.97 13.36 17.17
CA THR A 195 1.52 13.34 17.37
C THR A 195 0.78 12.26 16.57
N GLY A 196 1.35 11.79 15.45
CA GLY A 196 0.83 10.69 14.65
C GLY A 196 1.47 9.33 14.95
N LEU A 197 2.52 9.27 15.78
CA LEU A 197 3.20 8.03 16.16
C LEU A 197 2.90 7.61 17.61
N GLN A 198 2.66 8.57 18.50
CA GLN A 198 2.55 8.34 19.94
C GLN A 198 1.45 7.33 20.35
N HIS A 199 0.41 7.15 19.54
CA HIS A 199 -0.68 6.21 19.81
C HIS A 199 -0.42 4.79 19.29
N LEU A 200 0.70 4.55 18.60
CA LEU A 200 1.06 3.25 18.01
C LEU A 200 1.70 2.31 19.04
N THR A 201 0.91 1.92 20.05
CA THR A 201 1.36 1.11 21.19
C THR A 201 1.75 -0.33 20.82
N PHE A 202 1.39 -0.80 19.61
CA PHE A 202 1.74 -2.13 19.11
C PHE A 202 2.88 -2.13 18.08
N LEU A 203 3.40 -0.96 17.70
CA LEU A 203 4.44 -0.85 16.68
C LEU A 203 5.75 -1.49 17.14
N LYS A 204 6.18 -2.55 16.46
CA LYS A 204 7.42 -3.28 16.75
C LYS A 204 8.54 -2.93 15.79
N THR A 205 8.21 -2.71 14.52
CA THR A 205 9.19 -2.44 13.48
C THR A 205 8.89 -1.12 12.79
N LEU A 206 9.88 -0.22 12.80
CA LEU A 206 9.89 0.98 11.96
C LEU A 206 11.05 0.88 10.98
N GLU A 207 10.74 1.04 9.70
CA GLU A 207 11.74 1.09 8.64
C GLU A 207 11.61 2.40 7.85
N ILE A 208 12.73 3.09 7.66
CA ILE A 208 12.80 4.35 6.91
C ILE A 208 13.92 4.24 5.88
N ASN A 209 13.55 4.24 4.60
CA ASN A 209 14.48 4.05 3.50
C ASN A 209 14.45 5.21 2.52
N CYS A 210 15.60 5.62 2.00
CA CYS A 210 15.71 6.59 0.89
C CYS A 210 14.99 7.92 1.16
N CYS A 211 14.90 8.36 2.43
CA CYS A 211 14.22 9.59 2.85
C CYS A 211 15.24 10.72 3.09
N ASN A 212 15.91 11.14 2.01
CA ASN A 212 17.11 11.99 2.09
C ASN A 212 16.90 13.41 2.65
N LYS A 213 15.67 13.93 2.74
CA LYS A 213 15.38 15.23 3.36
C LYS A 213 14.97 15.13 4.84
N LEU A 214 14.82 13.92 5.38
CA LEU A 214 14.41 13.71 6.76
C LEU A 214 15.51 14.22 7.69
N GLN A 215 15.21 15.26 8.45
CA GLN A 215 16.21 16.00 9.20
C GLN A 215 16.48 15.39 10.56
N SER A 216 15.43 14.98 11.26
CA SER A 216 15.51 14.44 12.62
C SER A 216 14.31 13.56 12.92
N LEU A 217 14.48 12.69 13.92
CA LEU A 217 13.38 12.03 14.62
C LEU A 217 12.74 13.01 15.63
N PRO A 218 11.51 12.72 16.11
CA PRO A 218 10.83 13.60 17.07
C PRO A 218 11.64 13.76 18.36
N GLU A 219 11.55 14.93 18.99
CA GLU A 219 12.31 15.22 20.22
C GLU A 219 11.85 14.37 21.40
N GLU A 220 10.56 14.02 21.43
CA GLU A 220 9.96 13.12 22.40
C GLU A 220 10.44 11.67 22.26
N GLY A 221 11.14 11.35 21.16
CA GLY A 221 11.55 10.00 20.79
C GLY A 221 10.51 9.25 19.96
N LEU A 222 10.86 8.03 19.59
CA LEU A 222 9.96 7.09 18.91
C LEU A 222 9.10 6.30 19.91
N PRO A 223 8.01 5.64 19.48
CA PRO A 223 7.17 4.84 20.37
C PRO A 223 7.95 3.78 21.14
N SER A 224 7.72 3.70 22.47
CA SER A 224 8.40 2.75 23.37
C SER A 224 8.11 1.27 23.08
N SER A 225 7.10 1.00 22.26
CA SER A 225 6.73 -0.33 21.77
C SER A 225 7.74 -0.91 20.79
N LEU A 226 8.55 -0.07 20.13
CA LEU A 226 9.49 -0.45 19.08
C LEU A 226 10.58 -1.39 19.60
N THR A 227 10.77 -2.48 18.86
CA THR A 227 11.84 -3.44 19.12
C THR A 227 12.93 -3.38 18.06
N SER A 228 12.57 -2.94 16.84
CA SER A 228 13.48 -2.88 15.70
C SER A 228 13.31 -1.57 14.92
N LEU A 229 14.42 -0.90 14.64
CA LEU A 229 14.50 0.29 13.80
C LEU A 229 15.53 0.05 12.68
N TYR A 230 15.10 0.27 11.45
CA TYR A 230 15.93 0.18 10.25
C TYR A 230 15.93 1.53 9.54
N ILE A 231 17.10 2.13 9.36
CA ILE A 231 17.29 3.38 8.62
C ILE A 231 18.27 3.07 7.49
N ASN A 232 17.85 3.14 6.22
CA ASN A 232 18.76 2.90 5.09
C ASN A 232 18.71 4.07 4.10
N ASP A 233 19.85 4.42 3.51
CA ASP A 233 19.97 5.42 2.46
C ASP A 233 19.30 6.76 2.85
N CYS A 234 19.49 7.21 4.09
CA CYS A 234 18.90 8.46 4.60
C CYS A 234 20.01 9.48 4.90
N SER A 235 20.48 10.16 3.85
CA SER A 235 21.73 10.94 3.87
C SER A 235 21.84 12.01 4.98
N VAL A 236 20.72 12.62 5.40
CA VAL A 236 20.72 13.65 6.46
C VAL A 236 20.51 13.06 7.85
N LEU A 237 19.69 12.00 7.97
CA LEU A 237 19.31 11.41 9.25
C LEU A 237 20.34 10.40 9.76
N ALA A 238 20.78 9.48 8.90
CA ALA A 238 21.64 8.35 9.28
C ALA A 238 22.91 8.79 10.02
N PRO A 239 23.67 9.83 9.59
CA PRO A 239 24.86 10.28 10.32
C PRO A 239 24.57 10.78 11.74
N LYS A 240 23.37 11.32 12.00
CA LYS A 240 22.98 11.85 13.32
C LYS A 240 22.55 10.75 14.29
N LEU A 241 22.20 9.58 13.77
CA LEU A 241 21.76 8.42 14.53
C LEU A 241 22.90 7.40 14.71
N GLN A 242 24.14 7.71 14.37
CA GLN A 242 25.24 6.76 14.56
C GLN A 242 25.50 6.47 16.05
N LYS A 243 25.70 5.19 16.42
CA LYS A 243 25.91 4.81 17.82
C LYS A 243 27.16 5.49 18.39
N ARG A 244 27.03 6.09 19.58
CA ARG A 244 28.08 6.85 20.32
C ARG A 244 28.59 8.13 19.67
N LYS A 245 28.42 8.34 18.36
CA LYS A 245 28.90 9.52 17.62
C LYS A 245 27.79 10.49 17.21
N GLY A 246 26.61 9.94 16.95
CA GLY A 246 25.43 10.65 16.49
C GLY A 246 24.80 11.45 17.62
N LYS A 247 24.63 12.75 17.38
CA LYS A 247 24.00 13.68 18.33
C LYS A 247 22.56 13.31 18.71
N ASP A 248 21.85 12.58 17.84
CA ASP A 248 20.45 12.20 18.00
C ASP A 248 20.29 10.74 18.47
N TRP A 249 21.38 10.02 18.80
CA TRP A 249 21.34 8.62 19.25
C TRP A 249 20.42 8.41 20.47
N TYR A 250 20.36 9.38 21.39
CA TYR A 250 19.52 9.30 22.59
C TYR A 250 18.03 9.09 22.27
N LYS A 251 17.56 9.54 21.10
CA LYS A 251 16.16 9.39 20.65
C LYS A 251 15.79 7.94 20.33
N ILE A 252 16.78 7.08 20.07
CA ILE A 252 16.59 5.69 19.65
C ILE A 252 17.32 4.68 20.55
N ALA A 253 18.06 5.16 21.56
CA ALA A 253 18.87 4.32 22.44
C ALA A 253 18.05 3.29 23.25
N HIS A 254 16.75 3.50 23.40
CA HIS A 254 15.83 2.56 24.06
C HIS A 254 15.44 1.36 23.16
N ILE A 255 15.72 1.41 21.86
CA ILE A 255 15.32 0.39 20.89
C ILE A 255 16.37 -0.74 20.87
N PRO A 256 15.99 -2.00 21.13
CA PRO A 256 16.92 -3.12 21.21
C PRO A 256 17.69 -3.45 19.93
N ARG A 257 17.07 -3.28 18.75
CA ARG A 257 17.68 -3.60 17.45
C ARG A 257 17.66 -2.37 16.58
N VAL A 258 18.82 -1.76 16.36
CA VAL A 258 18.95 -0.60 15.48
C VAL A 258 19.94 -0.95 14.37
N GLN A 259 19.51 -0.81 13.13
CA GLN A 259 20.37 -0.92 11.96
C GLN A 259 20.32 0.39 11.18
N ILE A 260 21.49 0.94 10.88
CA ILE A 260 21.64 2.18 10.12
C ILE A 260 22.59 1.88 8.96
N ASP A 261 22.04 1.88 7.75
CA ASP A 261 22.70 1.43 6.53
C ASP A 261 23.27 0.00 6.75
N GLU A 262 24.56 -0.20 6.46
CA GLU A 262 25.25 -1.48 6.67
C GLU A 262 25.71 -1.70 8.13
N GLU A 263 25.57 -0.71 9.01
CA GLU A 263 25.97 -0.81 10.42
C GLU A 263 24.84 -1.39 11.29
N ILE A 264 25.02 -2.64 11.72
CA ILE A 264 24.17 -3.26 12.73
C ILE A 264 24.67 -2.86 14.12
N THR A 265 23.80 -2.23 14.90
CA THR A 265 24.10 -1.90 16.29
C THR A 265 23.33 -2.83 17.22
N SER A 266 24.00 -3.89 17.70
CA SER A 266 23.55 -4.73 18.81
C SER A 266 23.86 -4.08 20.16
#